data_AF-A0A7N2REB1-F1
#
_entry.id   AF-A0A7N2REB1-F1
#
_cell.length_a   1.000
_cell.length_b   1.000
_cell.length_c   1.000
_cell.angle_alpha   90.00
_cell.angle_beta   90.00
_cell.angle_gamma   90.00
#
_symmetry.space_group_name_H-M   'P 1'
#
loop_
_entity.id
_entity.type
_entity.pdbx_description
1 polymer ?
#
loop_
_entity_poly.entity_id
_entity_poly.type
_entity_poly.pdbx_seq_one_letter_code
_entity_poly.pdbx_strand_id
1 'polypeptide(L)'
;MEMNELKQGYNIVGLSQGNLIGRGVLEFCSGGPPVKNFVSLGGPHAGTASVPLCGSGVLCIIADRLLKSEIYTDYVQDHLAPSGYLKLPNAIPNYLEKCRFLPKLNNELPDERNSTYKERFINLQNLVLIMFEHDTVLIPKETAWFGYYPDGAFKPILPTQQTPLYIEDWIGLKTLDEAGRVKYISVPGNHLGISRSDMQKYVVPYLDGSASRKNSSEKDSNIRVRRVHGIVVQGNKREQIAST
;
A
#
# COMPACT_ATOMS: atom_id res chain seq x y z
N MET A 1 11.08 10.99 18.75
CA MET A 1 9.87 10.78 19.57
C MET A 1 9.73 9.27 19.73
N GLU A 2 10.08 8.72 20.88
CA GLU A 2 9.93 7.27 21.11
C GLU A 2 8.48 6.96 21.49
N MET A 3 7.73 6.32 20.57
CA MET A 3 6.38 5.81 20.83
C MET A 3 6.47 4.36 21.30
N ASN A 4 6.69 4.18 22.61
CA ASN A 4 6.95 2.88 23.22
C ASN A 4 5.85 1.84 22.97
N GLU A 5 4.60 2.30 22.83
CA GLU A 5 3.42 1.49 22.57
C GLU A 5 3.45 0.84 21.17
N LEU A 6 4.10 1.51 20.21
CA LEU A 6 4.17 1.07 18.81
C LEU A 6 5.54 0.50 18.44
N LYS A 7 6.46 0.30 19.40
CA LYS A 7 7.83 -0.19 19.13
C LYS A 7 7.90 -1.49 18.34
N GLN A 8 6.86 -2.32 18.44
CA GLN A 8 6.74 -3.57 17.69
C GLN A 8 6.16 -3.38 16.29
N GLY A 9 5.88 -2.16 15.86
CA GLY A 9 5.18 -1.79 14.63
C GLY A 9 3.66 -1.76 14.75
N TYR A 10 3.01 -1.19 13.74
CA TYR A 10 1.56 -1.00 13.67
C TYR A 10 1.01 -1.32 12.28
N ASN A 11 -0.32 -1.44 12.18
CA ASN A 11 -1.01 -1.61 10.90
C ASN A 11 -1.74 -0.31 10.54
N ILE A 12 -1.90 -0.06 9.23
CA ILE A 12 -2.70 1.05 8.71
C ILE A 12 -3.95 0.47 8.05
N VAL A 13 -5.12 1.05 8.37
CA VAL A 13 -6.34 0.87 7.61
C VAL A 13 -6.74 2.23 7.04
N GLY A 14 -6.61 2.39 5.73
CA GLY A 14 -6.97 3.61 5.02
C GLY A 14 -8.33 3.47 4.34
N LEU A 15 -9.14 4.51 4.42
CA LEU A 15 -10.46 4.58 3.80
C LEU A 15 -10.51 5.80 2.88
N SER A 16 -10.93 5.63 1.62
CA SER A 16 -11.04 6.73 0.66
C SER A 16 -9.74 7.54 0.57
N GLN A 17 -9.82 8.87 0.64
CA GLN A 17 -8.63 9.76 0.65
C GLN A 17 -7.65 9.46 1.79
N GLY A 18 -8.09 8.84 2.89
CA GLY A 18 -7.22 8.49 4.02
C GLY A 18 -6.09 7.52 3.64
N ASN A 19 -6.27 6.78 2.53
CA ASN A 19 -5.22 5.93 1.96
C ASN A 19 -3.98 6.72 1.53
N LEU A 20 -4.19 7.89 0.95
CA LEU A 20 -3.10 8.76 0.51
C LEU A 20 -2.34 9.35 1.71
N ILE A 21 -3.04 9.67 2.78
CA ILE A 21 -2.43 10.11 4.04
C ILE A 21 -1.65 8.96 4.69
N GLY A 22 -2.22 7.75 4.74
CA GLY A 22 -1.53 6.56 5.25
C GLY A 22 -0.26 6.23 4.46
N ARG A 23 -0.31 6.37 3.12
CA ARG A 23 0.87 6.28 2.26
C ARG A 23 1.87 7.40 2.55
N GLY A 24 1.42 8.64 2.74
CA GLY A 24 2.29 9.74 3.14
C GLY A 24 3.04 9.46 4.45
N VAL A 25 2.37 8.89 5.45
CA VAL A 25 3.02 8.46 6.71
C VAL A 25 4.05 7.35 6.46
N LEU A 26 3.70 6.35 5.64
CA LEU A 26 4.59 5.24 5.31
C LEU A 26 5.83 5.67 4.52
N GLU A 27 5.64 6.53 3.51
CA GLU A 27 6.66 6.85 2.51
C GLU A 27 7.47 8.08 2.91
N PHE A 28 6.86 9.14 3.47
CA PHE A 28 7.56 10.40 3.76
C PHE A 28 8.26 10.40 5.13
N CYS A 29 7.65 9.79 6.16
CA CYS A 29 8.17 9.88 7.51
C CYS A 29 9.35 8.92 7.74
N SER A 30 10.41 9.41 8.38
CA SER A 30 11.56 8.62 8.84
C SER A 30 11.56 8.49 10.36
N GLY A 31 12.23 7.45 10.89
CA GLY A 31 12.42 7.28 12.34
C GLY A 31 11.17 6.92 13.13
N GLY A 32 10.03 6.70 12.47
CA GLY A 32 8.82 6.18 13.10
C GLY A 32 8.86 4.66 13.28
N PRO A 33 7.95 4.10 14.12
CA PRO A 33 7.81 2.65 14.22
C PRO A 33 7.42 2.02 12.88
N PRO A 34 7.77 0.74 12.62
CA PRO A 34 7.54 0.12 11.32
C PRO A 34 6.05 -0.13 11.06
N VAL A 35 5.59 0.18 9.86
CA VAL A 35 4.27 -0.26 9.37
C VAL A 35 4.39 -1.71 8.93
N LYS A 36 3.54 -2.59 9.47
CA LYS A 36 3.50 -4.01 9.12
C LYS A 36 2.57 -4.26 7.94
N ASN A 37 1.28 -4.06 8.13
CA ASN A 37 0.28 -4.25 7.08
C ASN A 37 -0.39 -2.91 6.76
N PHE A 38 -0.68 -2.70 5.48
CA PHE A 38 -1.52 -1.61 5.03
C PHE A 38 -2.73 -2.20 4.29
N VAL A 39 -3.91 -2.05 4.90
CA VAL A 39 -5.19 -2.36 4.26
C VAL A 39 -5.83 -1.08 3.73
N SER A 40 -6.01 -1.02 2.42
CA SER A 40 -6.54 0.13 1.71
C SER A 40 -7.93 -0.18 1.17
N LEU A 41 -8.95 0.53 1.67
CA LEU A 41 -10.33 0.45 1.18
C LEU A 41 -10.62 1.64 0.28
N GLY A 42 -10.76 1.40 -1.02
CA GLY A 42 -11.12 2.41 -2.01
C GLY A 42 -10.17 3.60 -2.01
N GLY A 43 -8.86 3.36 -2.11
CA GLY A 43 -7.85 4.43 -2.11
C GLY A 43 -7.62 5.05 -3.49
N PRO A 44 -7.61 6.38 -3.66
CA PRO A 44 -7.27 7.03 -4.92
C PRO A 44 -5.76 7.03 -5.21
N HIS A 45 -5.10 5.87 -5.22
CA HIS A 45 -3.64 5.75 -5.24
C HIS A 45 -2.97 6.33 -6.49
N ALA A 46 -3.64 6.24 -7.63
CA ALA A 46 -3.20 6.86 -8.89
C ALA A 46 -3.89 8.23 -9.14
N GLY A 47 -4.62 8.74 -8.16
CA GLY A 47 -5.42 9.97 -8.24
C GLY A 47 -6.85 9.72 -8.69
N THR A 48 -7.57 10.82 -8.93
CA THR A 48 -8.91 10.78 -9.55
C THR A 48 -9.04 11.83 -10.65
N ALA A 49 -9.69 11.45 -11.73
CA ALA A 49 -9.89 12.24 -12.95
C ALA A 49 -11.17 13.06 -12.91
N SER A 50 -11.91 12.99 -11.81
CA SER A 50 -13.11 13.78 -11.58
C SER A 50 -13.05 14.37 -10.19
N VAL A 51 -13.62 15.56 -9.99
CA VAL A 51 -13.75 16.13 -8.64
C VAL A 51 -14.63 15.19 -7.82
N PRO A 52 -14.13 14.57 -6.73
CA PRO A 52 -14.89 13.59 -5.95
C PRO A 52 -15.91 14.29 -5.05
N LEU A 53 -16.91 14.95 -5.66
CA LEU A 53 -17.96 15.72 -4.98
C LEU A 53 -19.31 15.76 -5.73
N CYS A 54 -19.46 15.05 -6.85
CA CYS A 54 -20.74 15.01 -7.59
C CYS A 54 -21.69 13.91 -7.07
N GLY A 55 -22.40 14.26 -5.99
CA GLY A 55 -23.70 13.70 -5.61
C GLY A 55 -24.76 14.82 -5.50
N SER A 56 -25.97 14.53 -5.00
CA SER A 56 -27.08 15.49 -4.90
C SER A 56 -27.07 16.33 -3.61
N GLY A 57 -26.09 17.21 -3.45
CA GLY A 57 -26.01 18.13 -2.31
C GLY A 57 -25.27 19.45 -2.62
N VAL A 58 -25.29 20.38 -1.66
CA VAL A 58 -24.69 21.75 -1.72
C VAL A 58 -23.22 21.76 -2.20
N LEU A 59 -22.52 20.62 -2.13
CA LEU A 59 -21.15 20.38 -2.56
C LEU A 59 -20.97 20.30 -4.10
N CYS A 60 -22.04 20.17 -4.88
CA CYS A 60 -22.02 20.11 -6.35
C CYS A 60 -21.66 21.47 -7.01
N ILE A 61 -21.85 22.57 -6.28
CA ILE A 61 -21.59 23.95 -6.77
C ILE A 61 -20.09 24.22 -6.95
N ILE A 62 -19.22 23.45 -6.27
CA ILE A 62 -17.76 23.65 -6.28
C ILE A 62 -17.10 22.95 -7.49
N ALA A 63 -17.64 21.81 -7.93
CA ALA A 63 -17.11 21.04 -9.04
C ALA A 63 -17.14 21.82 -10.38
N ASP A 64 -18.22 22.56 -10.63
CA ASP A 64 -18.40 23.33 -11.87
C ASP A 64 -17.49 24.57 -11.96
N ARG A 65 -17.06 25.10 -10.81
CA ARG A 65 -16.12 26.23 -10.72
C ARG A 65 -14.65 25.79 -10.80
N LEU A 66 -14.30 24.63 -10.25
CA LEU A 66 -12.94 24.07 -10.24
C LEU A 66 -12.50 23.43 -11.56
N LEU A 67 -13.43 22.87 -12.35
CA LEU A 67 -13.14 22.22 -13.62
C LEU A 67 -12.63 23.20 -14.71
N LYS A 68 -12.80 24.51 -14.52
CA LYS A 68 -12.36 25.56 -15.47
C LYS A 68 -10.88 25.97 -15.32
N SER A 69 -9.96 25.03 -15.07
CA SER A 69 -8.49 25.20 -14.97
C SER A 69 -7.90 25.69 -13.63
N GLU A 70 -8.70 25.96 -12.61
CA GLU A 70 -8.21 26.55 -11.35
C GLU A 70 -7.76 25.54 -10.28
N ILE A 71 -7.95 24.23 -10.48
CA ILE A 71 -7.62 23.20 -9.47
C ILE A 71 -6.13 23.19 -9.07
N TYR A 72 -5.25 23.58 -9.99
CA TYR A 72 -3.81 23.58 -9.80
C TYR A 72 -3.26 24.96 -9.42
N THR A 73 -4.12 25.90 -9.02
CA THR A 73 -3.66 27.17 -8.44
C THR A 73 -3.12 26.96 -7.03
N ASP A 74 -2.19 27.81 -6.61
CA ASP A 74 -1.60 27.76 -5.26
C ASP A 74 -2.68 27.81 -4.17
N TYR A 75 -3.64 28.71 -4.31
CA TYR A 75 -4.75 28.85 -3.37
C TYR A 75 -5.54 27.55 -3.22
N VAL A 76 -5.92 26.91 -4.33
CA VAL A 76 -6.70 25.67 -4.27
C VAL A 76 -5.87 24.52 -3.69
N GLN A 77 -4.61 24.39 -4.11
CA GLN A 77 -3.69 23.38 -3.59
C GLN A 77 -3.44 23.50 -2.08
N ASP A 78 -3.52 24.71 -1.51
CA ASP A 78 -3.35 24.96 -0.07
C ASP A 78 -4.63 24.79 0.77
N HIS A 79 -5.81 24.91 0.15
CA HIS A 79 -7.07 25.01 0.89
C HIS A 79 -8.06 23.89 0.60
N LEU A 80 -7.82 23.06 -0.43
CA LEU A 80 -8.74 21.99 -0.83
C LEU A 80 -8.03 20.63 -0.88
N ALA A 81 -8.16 19.82 0.17
CA ALA A 81 -7.46 18.53 0.25
C ALA A 81 -7.63 17.62 -0.98
N PRO A 82 -8.82 17.49 -1.62
CA PRO A 82 -8.96 16.72 -2.85
C PRO A 82 -8.13 17.18 -4.05
N SER A 83 -7.72 18.46 -4.10
CA SER A 83 -6.95 18.97 -5.22
C SER A 83 -5.52 18.40 -5.25
N GLY A 84 -5.01 17.95 -4.10
CA GLY A 84 -3.68 17.33 -3.99
C GLY A 84 -3.59 15.93 -4.63
N TYR A 85 -4.70 15.37 -5.10
CA TYR A 85 -4.73 14.09 -5.82
C TYR A 85 -5.71 14.07 -7.01
N LEU A 86 -6.16 15.24 -7.45
CA LEU A 86 -6.86 15.34 -8.72
C LEU A 86 -5.84 15.22 -9.86
N LYS A 87 -5.98 14.19 -10.70
CA LYS A 87 -5.08 13.91 -11.82
C LYS A 87 -5.88 13.90 -13.12
N LEU A 88 -6.01 15.04 -13.77
CA LEU A 88 -6.76 15.13 -15.02
C LEU A 88 -5.91 14.59 -16.20
N PRO A 89 -6.33 13.51 -16.90
CA PRO A 89 -5.58 12.94 -18.01
C PRO A 89 -5.26 13.95 -19.13
N ASN A 90 -6.14 14.92 -19.37
CA ASN A 90 -5.94 15.98 -20.36
C ASN A 90 -5.14 17.19 -19.87
N ALA A 91 -4.64 17.18 -18.63
CA ALA A 91 -3.87 18.28 -18.04
C ALA A 91 -2.63 17.78 -17.26
N ILE A 92 -2.02 16.67 -17.70
CA ILE A 92 -0.86 16.05 -17.04
C ILE A 92 0.32 17.03 -16.83
N PRO A 93 0.68 17.92 -17.78
CA PRO A 93 1.73 18.91 -17.52
C PRO A 93 1.44 19.80 -16.30
N ASN A 94 0.22 20.34 -16.18
CA ASN A 94 -0.17 21.16 -15.03
C ASN A 94 -0.24 20.33 -13.74
N TYR A 95 -0.69 19.08 -13.83
CA TYR A 95 -0.70 18.15 -12.70
C TYR A 95 0.71 17.92 -12.16
N LEU A 96 1.68 17.59 -13.02
CA LEU A 96 3.05 17.34 -12.61
C LEU A 96 3.73 18.61 -12.07
N GLU A 97 3.46 19.76 -12.68
CA GLU A 97 4.09 21.03 -12.27
C GLU A 97 3.53 21.56 -10.93
N LYS A 98 2.22 21.44 -10.69
CA LYS A 98 1.54 22.22 -9.64
C LYS A 98 0.79 21.40 -8.60
N CYS A 99 0.53 20.11 -8.83
CA CYS A 99 -0.10 19.28 -7.82
C CYS A 99 0.90 18.97 -6.71
N ARG A 100 0.63 19.44 -5.49
CA ARG A 100 1.64 19.47 -4.41
C ARG A 100 1.86 18.14 -3.69
N PHE A 101 0.96 17.18 -3.86
CA PHE A 101 0.94 15.98 -3.04
C PHE A 101 1.12 14.69 -3.85
N LEU A 102 0.20 14.35 -4.76
CA LEU A 102 0.20 13.06 -5.43
C LEU A 102 1.43 12.80 -6.33
N PRO A 103 1.91 13.73 -7.19
CA PRO A 103 3.12 13.49 -7.99
C PRO A 103 4.34 13.15 -7.12
N LYS A 104 4.47 13.83 -5.98
CA LYS A 104 5.53 13.56 -5.01
C LYS A 104 5.34 12.21 -4.34
N LEU A 105 4.13 11.90 -3.86
CA LEU A 105 3.83 10.63 -3.21
C LEU A 105 4.07 9.43 -4.13
N ASN A 106 3.80 9.59 -5.43
CA ASN A 106 3.96 8.53 -6.42
C ASN A 106 5.34 8.49 -7.10
N ASN A 107 6.30 9.34 -6.68
CA ASN A 107 7.61 9.47 -7.33
C ASN A 107 7.51 9.74 -8.85
N GLU A 108 6.52 10.54 -9.27
CA GLU A 108 6.25 10.81 -10.69
C GLU A 108 7.23 11.82 -11.31
N LEU A 109 7.86 12.66 -10.49
CA LEU A 109 8.81 13.71 -10.91
C LEU A 109 10.23 13.14 -11.03
N PRO A 110 10.81 12.97 -12.24
CA PRO A 110 12.09 12.30 -12.42
C PRO A 110 13.24 12.90 -11.61
N ASP A 111 13.32 14.22 -11.56
CA ASP A 111 14.40 14.95 -10.88
C ASP A 111 14.22 15.01 -9.34
N GLU A 112 13.07 14.61 -8.82
CA GLU A 112 12.74 14.63 -7.38
C GLU A 112 12.50 13.22 -6.79
N ARG A 113 12.68 12.16 -7.59
CA ARG A 113 12.43 10.78 -7.13
C ARG A 113 13.26 10.47 -5.88
N ASN A 114 12.58 9.96 -4.86
CA ASN A 114 13.20 9.64 -3.58
C ASN A 114 13.23 8.12 -3.36
N SER A 115 14.43 7.53 -3.34
CA SER A 115 14.62 6.08 -3.14
C SER A 115 14.11 5.60 -1.78
N THR A 116 14.09 6.47 -0.77
CA THR A 116 13.65 6.10 0.58
C THR A 116 12.15 5.77 0.63
N TYR A 117 11.35 6.28 -0.32
CA TYR A 117 9.93 5.94 -0.40
C TYR A 117 9.77 4.47 -0.76
N LYS A 118 10.51 4.02 -1.78
CA LYS A 118 10.61 2.60 -2.15
C LYS A 118 11.12 1.75 -0.99
N GLU A 119 12.23 2.12 -0.38
CA GLU A 119 12.82 1.37 0.75
C GLU A 119 11.82 1.16 1.89
N ARG A 120 10.99 2.17 2.20
CA ARG A 120 9.96 2.07 3.25
C ARG A 120 8.75 1.28 2.80
N PHE A 121 8.27 1.51 1.58
CA PHE A 121 7.09 0.85 1.05
C PHE A 121 7.29 -0.68 0.94
N ILE A 122 8.47 -1.14 0.48
CA ILE A 122 8.78 -2.57 0.36
C ILE A 122 8.95 -3.29 1.71
N ASN A 123 9.04 -2.55 2.82
CA ASN A 123 9.11 -3.13 4.16
C ASN A 123 7.73 -3.59 4.67
N LEU A 124 6.64 -3.25 3.97
CA LEU A 124 5.32 -3.81 4.29
C LEU A 124 5.36 -5.34 4.23
N GLN A 125 4.79 -5.97 5.26
CA GLN A 125 4.52 -7.40 5.26
C GLN A 125 3.40 -7.73 4.28
N ASN A 126 2.34 -6.92 4.26
CA ASN A 126 1.25 -7.03 3.30
C ASN A 126 0.71 -5.65 2.91
N LEU A 127 0.44 -5.49 1.62
CA LEU A 127 -0.40 -4.43 1.06
C LEU A 127 -1.69 -5.05 0.55
N VAL A 128 -2.83 -4.65 1.12
CA VAL A 128 -4.14 -5.16 0.74
C VAL A 128 -4.92 -4.03 0.09
N LEU A 129 -5.23 -4.17 -1.19
CA LEU A 129 -5.90 -3.16 -1.99
C LEU A 129 -7.32 -3.63 -2.31
N ILE A 130 -8.31 -3.03 -1.65
CA ILE A 130 -9.73 -3.35 -1.84
C ILE A 130 -10.35 -2.30 -2.78
N MET A 131 -10.86 -2.78 -3.91
CA MET A 131 -11.64 -2.02 -4.89
C MET A 131 -13.11 -2.39 -4.77
N PHE A 132 -13.99 -1.39 -4.93
CA PHE A 132 -15.44 -1.56 -4.92
C PHE A 132 -15.99 -1.65 -6.35
N GLU A 133 -16.77 -2.68 -6.64
CA GLU A 133 -17.21 -2.98 -8.02
C GLU A 133 -18.14 -1.89 -8.60
N HIS A 134 -18.94 -1.27 -7.74
CA HIS A 134 -19.91 -0.23 -8.12
C HIS A 134 -19.45 1.16 -7.64
N ASP A 135 -18.14 1.36 -7.44
CA ASP A 135 -17.62 2.67 -7.06
C ASP A 135 -17.91 3.71 -8.15
N THR A 136 -18.56 4.79 -7.74
CA THR A 136 -18.88 5.96 -8.58
C THR A 136 -18.22 7.24 -8.05
N VAL A 137 -17.49 7.14 -6.93
CA VAL A 137 -16.76 8.25 -6.32
C VAL A 137 -15.34 8.29 -6.85
N LEU A 138 -14.69 7.12 -6.93
CA LEU A 138 -13.39 6.99 -7.58
C LEU A 138 -13.56 6.87 -9.09
N ILE A 139 -13.09 7.87 -9.82
CA ILE A 139 -13.07 7.85 -11.29
C ILE A 139 -11.60 7.95 -11.74
N PRO A 140 -11.03 6.91 -12.36
CA PRO A 140 -11.58 5.56 -12.50
C PRO A 140 -11.49 4.77 -11.18
N LYS A 141 -12.34 3.76 -10.97
CA LYS A 141 -12.33 2.96 -9.73
C LYS A 141 -11.06 2.13 -9.56
N GLU A 142 -10.41 1.80 -10.67
CA GLU A 142 -9.17 1.04 -10.75
C GLU A 142 -7.98 1.75 -10.07
N THR A 143 -8.11 3.05 -9.78
CA THR A 143 -7.16 3.78 -8.92
C THR A 143 -7.00 3.13 -7.54
N ALA A 144 -8.03 2.43 -7.04
CA ALA A 144 -7.97 1.59 -5.84
C ALA A 144 -6.86 0.54 -5.88
N TRP A 145 -6.47 0.13 -7.08
CA TRP A 145 -5.41 -0.82 -7.36
C TRP A 145 -4.16 -0.19 -7.98
N PHE A 146 -4.06 1.14 -8.08
CA PHE A 146 -3.06 1.88 -8.86
C PHE A 146 -3.23 1.82 -10.40
N GLY A 147 -4.36 1.31 -10.89
CA GLY A 147 -4.72 1.44 -12.30
C GLY A 147 -5.19 2.87 -12.63
N TYR A 148 -4.95 3.33 -13.86
CA TYR A 148 -5.34 4.69 -14.24
C TYR A 148 -5.53 4.88 -15.75
N TYR A 149 -5.95 6.07 -16.15
CA TYR A 149 -6.00 6.51 -17.53
C TYR A 149 -4.59 6.77 -18.12
N PRO A 150 -4.38 6.55 -19.42
CA PRO A 150 -3.20 7.04 -20.11
C PRO A 150 -3.21 8.58 -20.19
N ASP A 151 -2.03 9.17 -20.34
CA ASP A 151 -1.90 10.61 -20.54
C ASP A 151 -2.65 11.06 -21.80
N GLY A 152 -3.41 12.14 -21.68
CA GLY A 152 -4.19 12.74 -22.76
C GLY A 152 -5.54 12.08 -23.05
N ALA A 153 -5.87 10.92 -22.48
CA ALA A 153 -7.09 10.20 -22.81
C ALA A 153 -7.78 9.56 -21.60
N PHE A 154 -9.11 9.56 -21.59
CA PHE A 154 -9.92 8.95 -20.52
C PHE A 154 -10.30 7.49 -20.82
N LYS A 155 -9.71 6.85 -21.84
CA LYS A 155 -9.86 5.43 -22.18
C LYS A 155 -8.67 4.96 -23.04
N PRO A 156 -8.32 3.67 -23.03
CA PRO A 156 -8.79 2.64 -22.10
C PRO A 156 -8.21 2.84 -20.68
N ILE A 157 -8.68 2.07 -19.70
CA ILE A 157 -8.01 2.02 -18.38
C ILE A 157 -6.76 1.16 -18.51
N LEU A 158 -5.61 1.68 -18.06
CA LEU A 158 -4.39 0.92 -17.87
C LEU A 158 -4.47 0.18 -16.53
N PRO A 159 -4.38 -1.15 -16.51
CA PRO A 159 -4.18 -1.88 -15.27
C PRO A 159 -2.81 -1.52 -14.67
N THR A 160 -2.67 -1.71 -13.37
CA THR A 160 -1.48 -1.36 -12.59
C THR A 160 -0.18 -1.84 -13.22
N GLN A 161 -0.14 -3.09 -13.70
CA GLN A 161 1.04 -3.71 -14.30
C GLN A 161 1.50 -3.07 -15.63
N GLN A 162 0.66 -2.22 -16.23
CA GLN A 162 0.96 -1.46 -17.45
C GLN A 162 1.32 0.00 -17.16
N THR A 163 1.28 0.44 -15.90
CA THR A 163 1.63 1.81 -15.53
C THR A 163 3.14 1.99 -15.42
N PRO A 164 3.69 3.18 -15.74
CA PRO A 164 5.11 3.47 -15.53
C PRO A 164 5.56 3.26 -14.08
N LEU A 165 4.74 3.69 -13.11
CA LEU A 165 4.99 3.50 -11.67
C LEU A 165 5.30 2.05 -11.30
N TYR A 166 4.56 1.10 -11.88
CA TYR A 166 4.78 -0.32 -11.67
C TYR A 166 5.96 -0.86 -12.47
N ILE A 167 6.02 -0.57 -13.78
CA ILE A 167 7.02 -1.13 -14.69
C ILE A 167 8.44 -0.75 -14.25
N GLU A 168 8.64 0.51 -13.91
CA GLU A 168 9.91 1.07 -13.43
C GLU A 168 10.06 1.00 -11.90
N ASP A 169 9.04 0.51 -11.20
CA ASP A 169 9.04 0.24 -9.76
C ASP A 169 9.41 1.47 -8.89
N TRP A 170 8.80 2.62 -9.19
CA TRP A 170 9.12 3.93 -8.61
C TRP A 170 8.97 3.99 -7.09
N ILE A 171 7.98 3.27 -6.56
CA ILE A 171 7.70 3.20 -5.11
C ILE A 171 7.90 1.79 -4.55
N GLY A 172 8.39 0.82 -5.35
CA GLY A 172 8.53 -0.56 -4.89
C GLY A 172 7.27 -1.43 -4.98
N LEU A 173 6.21 -0.95 -5.65
CA LEU A 173 4.96 -1.72 -5.79
C LEU A 173 5.18 -3.04 -6.53
N LYS A 174 5.96 -3.05 -7.62
CA LYS A 174 6.27 -4.26 -8.37
C LYS A 174 7.12 -5.22 -7.53
N THR A 175 8.13 -4.70 -6.82
CA THR A 175 8.93 -5.51 -5.89
C THR A 175 8.06 -6.17 -4.82
N LEU A 176 7.08 -5.45 -4.27
CA LEU A 176 6.17 -5.98 -3.26
C LEU A 176 5.19 -7.02 -3.84
N ASP A 177 4.70 -6.77 -5.05
CA ASP A 177 3.76 -7.63 -5.77
C ASP A 177 4.42 -8.96 -6.18
N GLU A 178 5.61 -8.91 -6.79
CA GLU A 178 6.39 -10.09 -7.18
C GLU A 178 6.79 -10.95 -5.96
N ALA A 179 6.96 -10.33 -4.78
CA ALA A 179 7.15 -11.04 -3.53
C ALA A 179 5.87 -11.70 -2.96
N GLY A 180 4.73 -11.57 -3.65
CA GLY A 180 3.44 -12.11 -3.24
C GLY A 180 2.79 -11.37 -2.08
N ARG A 181 3.27 -10.16 -1.74
CA ARG A 181 2.84 -9.38 -0.58
C ARG A 181 1.75 -8.34 -0.90
N VAL A 182 1.38 -8.18 -2.17
CA VAL A 182 0.23 -7.37 -2.60
C VAL A 182 -1.00 -8.27 -2.78
N LYS A 183 -2.17 -7.81 -2.33
CA LYS A 183 -3.45 -8.50 -2.50
C LYS A 183 -4.44 -7.54 -3.16
N TYR A 184 -4.78 -7.82 -4.41
CA TYR A 184 -5.83 -7.11 -5.15
C TYR A 184 -7.17 -7.81 -4.90
N ILE A 185 -8.09 -7.12 -4.22
CA ILE A 185 -9.37 -7.68 -3.78
C ILE A 185 -10.51 -6.81 -4.32
N SER A 186 -11.44 -7.43 -5.04
CA SER A 186 -12.67 -6.80 -5.52
C SER A 186 -13.81 -7.24 -4.62
N VAL A 187 -14.64 -6.29 -4.19
CA VAL A 187 -15.85 -6.58 -3.41
C VAL A 187 -17.06 -5.89 -4.02
N PRO A 188 -18.25 -6.52 -3.94
CA PRO A 188 -19.47 -5.88 -4.39
C PRO A 188 -19.81 -4.72 -3.47
N GLY A 189 -20.24 -3.59 -4.04
CA GLY A 189 -20.68 -2.43 -3.27
C GLY A 189 -20.33 -1.10 -3.94
N ASN A 190 -20.99 -0.04 -3.47
CA ASN A 190 -20.61 1.34 -3.77
C ASN A 190 -19.37 1.75 -2.96
N HIS A 191 -18.87 2.97 -3.14
CA HIS A 191 -17.71 3.49 -2.42
C HIS A 191 -17.80 3.27 -0.90
N LEU A 192 -16.84 2.52 -0.33
CA LEU A 192 -16.80 2.11 1.09
C LEU A 192 -17.99 1.26 1.58
N GLY A 193 -18.88 0.83 0.69
CA GLY A 193 -19.99 -0.06 0.97
C GLY A 193 -19.54 -1.51 1.06
N ILE A 194 -18.70 -1.84 2.05
CA ILE A 194 -18.21 -3.20 2.29
C ILE A 194 -19.14 -3.98 3.23
N SER A 195 -19.40 -5.25 2.92
CA SER A 195 -20.19 -6.13 3.78
C SER A 195 -19.39 -6.53 5.04
N ARG A 196 -20.09 -6.87 6.13
CA ARG A 196 -19.43 -7.37 7.35
C ARG A 196 -18.66 -8.67 7.10
N SER A 197 -19.20 -9.55 6.27
CA SER A 197 -18.54 -10.80 5.86
C SER A 197 -17.25 -10.52 5.10
N ASP A 198 -17.25 -9.56 4.18
CA ASP A 198 -16.05 -9.20 3.41
C ASP A 198 -15.00 -8.52 4.30
N MET A 199 -15.41 -7.67 5.25
CA MET A 199 -14.47 -7.13 6.25
C MET A 199 -13.82 -8.23 7.07
N GLN A 200 -14.60 -9.20 7.58
CA GLN A 200 -14.08 -10.33 8.34
C GLN A 200 -13.12 -11.19 7.51
N LYS A 201 -13.39 -11.33 6.22
CA LYS A 201 -12.59 -12.16 5.31
C LYS A 201 -11.31 -11.47 4.83
N TYR A 202 -11.37 -10.18 4.50
CA TYR A 202 -10.30 -9.50 3.77
C TYR A 202 -9.57 -8.42 4.56
N VAL A 203 -10.13 -7.94 5.66
CA VAL A 203 -9.50 -6.88 6.50
C VAL A 203 -8.97 -7.46 7.80
N VAL A 204 -9.84 -8.12 8.58
CA VAL A 204 -9.52 -8.61 9.93
C VAL A 204 -8.26 -9.50 10.00
N PRO A 205 -7.98 -10.41 9.05
CA PRO A 205 -6.78 -11.27 9.13
C PRO A 205 -5.45 -10.50 9.16
N TYR A 206 -5.43 -9.27 8.65
CA TYR A 206 -4.23 -8.41 8.64
C TYR A 206 -4.11 -7.54 9.89
N LEU A 207 -5.13 -7.53 10.75
CA LEU A 207 -5.16 -6.78 12.01
C LEU A 207 -4.89 -7.65 13.23
N ASP A 208 -5.12 -8.96 13.12
CA ASP A 208 -4.88 -9.90 14.21
C ASP A 208 -3.37 -10.25 14.33
N GLY A 209 -2.79 -9.94 15.49
CA GLY A 209 -1.41 -10.29 15.82
C GLY A 209 -1.15 -11.81 15.96
N SER A 210 -2.19 -12.65 15.91
CA SER A 210 -2.07 -14.11 15.98
C SER A 210 -1.56 -14.75 14.67
N ALA A 211 -1.82 -14.15 13.51
CA ALA A 211 -1.31 -14.63 12.21
C ALA A 211 0.23 -14.56 12.16
N SER A 212 0.82 -13.56 12.81
CA SER A 212 2.27 -13.42 12.95
C SER A 212 2.89 -14.48 13.88
N ARG A 213 2.12 -15.15 14.76
CA ARG A 213 2.60 -16.18 15.67
C ARG A 213 2.61 -17.58 15.06
N LYS A 214 1.68 -17.87 14.13
CA LYS A 214 1.60 -19.18 13.47
C LYS A 214 2.79 -19.46 12.55
N ASN A 215 3.27 -18.44 11.83
CA ASN A 215 4.44 -18.57 10.96
C ASN A 215 5.77 -18.69 11.74
N SER A 216 5.86 -18.14 12.96
CA SER A 216 7.01 -18.35 13.84
C SER A 216 7.00 -19.72 14.50
N SER A 217 5.83 -20.25 14.88
CA SER A 217 5.73 -21.59 15.47
C SER A 217 6.04 -22.72 14.48
N GLU A 218 5.72 -22.56 13.19
CA GLU A 218 6.08 -23.54 12.15
C GLU A 218 7.58 -23.55 11.82
N LYS A 219 8.26 -22.41 11.92
CA LYS A 219 9.73 -22.34 11.77
C LYS A 219 10.46 -22.97 12.96
N ASP A 220 9.96 -22.77 14.19
CA ASP A 220 10.55 -23.38 15.39
C ASP A 220 10.26 -24.88 15.52
N SER A 221 9.13 -25.38 15.00
CA SER A 221 8.83 -26.82 14.98
C SER A 221 9.73 -27.62 14.04
N ASN A 222 10.30 -26.98 13.01
CA ASN A 222 11.23 -27.64 12.08
C ASN A 222 12.68 -27.73 12.59
N ILE A 223 13.01 -27.14 13.75
CA ILE A 223 14.38 -27.15 14.30
C ILE A 223 14.58 -28.21 15.41
N ARG A 224 13.54 -28.95 15.80
CA ARG A 224 13.68 -30.06 16.76
C ARG A 224 13.20 -31.37 16.17
N VAL A 225 14.13 -32.17 15.61
CA VAL A 225 14.42 -33.58 15.95
C VAL A 225 15.48 -34.10 14.95
N ARG A 226 16.75 -34.12 15.38
CA ARG A 226 17.73 -35.16 15.05
C ARG A 226 18.74 -35.28 16.21
N ARG A 227 18.33 -35.96 17.29
CA ARG A 227 19.28 -36.59 18.23
C ARG A 227 19.03 -38.10 18.17
N VAL A 228 19.97 -38.79 17.55
CA VAL A 228 20.04 -40.25 17.51
C VAL A 228 20.42 -40.76 18.91
N HIS A 229 19.70 -41.77 19.37
CA HIS A 229 19.89 -42.45 20.66
C HIS A 229 20.96 -43.56 20.59
N GLY A 230 21.63 -43.77 21.73
CA GLY A 230 22.24 -45.04 22.14
C GLY A 230 23.78 -45.09 22.01
N ILE A 231 24.59 -45.59 22.94
CA ILE A 231 24.40 -46.40 24.15
C ILE A 231 25.59 -46.10 25.11
N VAL A 232 25.35 -46.11 26.41
CA VAL A 232 26.37 -46.07 27.48
C VAL A 232 26.77 -47.51 27.85
N VAL A 233 28.07 -47.81 27.87
CA VAL A 233 28.65 -48.88 28.71
C VAL A 233 29.96 -48.38 29.31
N GLN A 234 30.07 -48.41 30.65
CA GLN A 234 31.30 -48.22 31.42
C GLN A 234 32.04 -49.55 31.58
N GLY A 235 33.38 -49.52 31.58
CA GLY A 235 34.23 -50.64 32.00
C GLY A 235 35.73 -50.28 31.93
N ASN A 236 36.49 -50.66 32.96
CA ASN A 236 37.79 -50.10 33.38
C ASN A 236 39.02 -50.91 32.89
N LYS A 237 40.16 -50.21 32.72
CA LYS A 237 41.60 -50.59 32.91
C LYS A 237 42.32 -51.72 32.11
N ARG A 238 43.51 -51.31 31.57
CA ARG A 238 44.82 -52.01 31.35
C ARG A 238 44.80 -53.18 30.35
N GLU A 239 45.80 -53.46 29.49
CA GLU A 239 47.27 -53.31 29.49
C GLU A 239 47.84 -53.45 28.04
N GLN A 240 49.17 -53.33 27.90
CA GLN A 240 50.07 -53.33 26.71
C GLN A 240 49.89 -54.54 25.74
N ILE A 241 50.37 -54.60 24.48
CA ILE A 241 51.77 -54.75 23.97
C ILE A 241 51.77 -54.69 22.40
N ALA A 242 52.95 -54.41 21.83
CA ALA A 242 53.36 -54.16 20.44
C ALA A 242 53.50 -55.34 19.44
N SER A 243 53.85 -54.97 18.19
CA SER A 243 54.41 -55.73 17.03
C SER A 243 53.50 -56.77 16.38
N THR A 244 53.41 -56.87 15.04
CA THR A 244 54.47 -56.86 14.02
C THR A 244 53.90 -56.44 12.66
#